data_AF-A0A8C8ZHV3-F1
#
_entry.id   AF-A0A8C8ZHV3-F1
#
_cell.length_a   1.000
_cell.length_b   1.000
_cell.length_c   1.000
_cell.angle_alpha   90.00
_cell.angle_beta   90.00
_cell.angle_gamma   90.00
#
_symmetry.space_group_name_H-M   'P 1'
#
loop_
_entity.id
_entity.type
_entity.pdbx_description
1 polymer ?
#
loop_
_entity_poly.entity_id
_entity_poly.type
_entity_poly.pdbx_seq_one_letter_code
_entity_poly.pdbx_strand_id
1 'polypeptide(L)'
;MARQAFREFLPLFDQALVERSTAQTVTKKGIMLPEKSQVNVLQATVVAVGLDFQGKGGEILPVSMEVGNKILLSEYGGTKVVLEDRSIC
;
A
#
# COMPACT_ATOMS: atom_id res chain seq x y z
N MET A 1 -20.98 1.26 4.92
CA MET A 1 -19.65 0.72 5.25
C MET A 1 -18.75 1.90 5.57
N ALA A 2 -17.95 1.81 6.65
CA ALA A 2 -17.25 2.96 7.20
C ALA A 2 -16.10 3.39 6.28
N ARG A 3 -15.94 4.71 6.11
CA ARG A 3 -14.83 5.30 5.36
C ARG A 3 -13.56 5.14 6.20
N GLN A 4 -12.63 4.29 5.75
CA GLN A 4 -11.38 4.06 6.49
C GLN A 4 -10.33 5.08 6.02
N ALA A 5 -10.30 6.26 6.64
CA ALA A 5 -9.26 7.25 6.43
C ALA A 5 -8.00 6.90 7.23
N PHE A 6 -6.82 7.12 6.66
CA PHE A 6 -5.56 7.02 7.38
C PHE A 6 -5.01 8.43 7.62
N ARG A 7 -4.92 8.83 8.90
CA ARG A 7 -4.39 10.15 9.32
C ARG A 7 -4.99 11.32 8.53
N GLU A 8 -6.33 11.37 8.50
CA GLU A 8 -7.14 12.37 7.76
C GLU A 8 -7.01 12.34 6.23
N PHE A 9 -6.19 11.45 5.66
CA PHE A 9 -6.13 11.22 4.23
C PHE A 9 -7.07 10.09 3.82
N LEU A 10 -8.00 10.40 2.92
CA LEU A 10 -8.99 9.45 2.41
C LEU A 10 -8.71 9.19 0.92
N PRO A 11 -8.33 7.96 0.55
CA PRO A 11 -8.25 7.59 -0.86
C PRO A 11 -9.65 7.56 -1.48
N LEU A 12 -9.76 8.10 -2.70
CA LEU A 12 -11.04 8.20 -3.42
C LEU A 12 -11.21 7.03 -4.40
N PHE A 13 -12.46 6.66 -4.68
CA PHE A 13 -12.83 5.58 -5.60
C PHE A 13 -12.19 4.24 -5.22
N ASP A 14 -11.43 3.64 -6.14
CA ASP A 14 -10.73 2.36 -6.03
C ASP A 14 -9.29 2.49 -5.51
N GLN A 15 -8.87 3.69 -5.13
CA GLN A 15 -7.53 3.90 -4.61
C GLN A 15 -7.36 3.23 -3.25
N ALA A 16 -6.18 2.67 -3.02
CA ALA A 16 -5.77 2.14 -1.72
C ALA A 16 -4.44 2.76 -1.34
N LEU A 17 -4.29 3.08 -0.05
CA LEU A 17 -3.01 3.49 0.50
C LEU A 17 -2.31 2.30 1.13
N VAL A 18 -1.01 2.20 0.86
CA VAL A 18 -0.18 1.10 1.34
C VAL A 18 1.12 1.61 1.94
N GLU A 19 1.54 0.96 3.02
CA GLU A 19 2.83 1.17 3.66
C GLU A 19 3.79 0.06 3.22
N ARG A 20 4.91 0.44 2.59
CA ARG A 20 5.92 -0.53 2.14
C ARG A 20 6.60 -1.17 3.34
N SER A 21 6.83 -2.48 3.26
CA SER A 21 7.55 -3.19 4.32
C SER A 21 9.03 -2.80 4.31
N THR A 22 9.69 -2.89 5.46
CA THR A 22 11.12 -2.60 5.59
C THR A 22 11.98 -3.58 4.79
N ALA A 23 12.99 -3.07 4.08
CA ALA A 23 13.93 -3.92 3.33
C ALA A 23 14.74 -4.81 4.27
N GLN A 24 14.95 -6.07 3.87
CA GLN A 24 15.81 -6.98 4.63
C GLN A 24 17.28 -6.55 4.48
N THR A 25 17.84 -5.90 5.49
CA THR A 25 19.24 -5.49 5.53
C THR A 25 20.18 -6.68 5.79
N VAL A 26 19.67 -7.72 6.45
CA VAL A 26 20.42 -8.93 6.82
C VAL A 26 19.75 -10.14 6.21
N THR A 27 20.50 -10.89 5.40
CA THR A 27 20.02 -12.18 4.87
C THR A 27 20.02 -13.25 5.96
N LYS A 28 19.24 -14.33 5.78
CA LYS A 28 19.15 -15.45 6.73
C LYS A 28 20.50 -16.08 7.13
N LYS A 29 21.56 -15.84 6.35
CA LYS A 29 22.94 -16.31 6.60
C LYS A 29 23.83 -15.27 7.32
N GLY A 30 23.27 -14.16 7.79
CA GLY A 30 24.01 -13.11 8.51
C GLY A 30 24.82 -12.15 7.63
N ILE A 31 24.66 -12.20 6.30
CA ILE A 31 25.38 -11.32 5.38
C ILE A 31 24.59 -10.00 5.27
N MET A 32 25.26 -8.89 5.55
CA MET A 32 24.73 -7.53 5.34
C MET A 32 24.71 -7.21 3.86
N LEU A 33 23.54 -6.82 3.36
CA LEU A 33 23.38 -6.38 1.97
C LEU A 33 23.72 -4.88 1.87
N PRO A 34 24.50 -4.46 0.86
CA PRO A 34 24.73 -3.05 0.60
C PRO A 34 23.42 -2.35 0.22
N GLU A 35 23.27 -1.07 0.57
CA GLU A 35 22.04 -0.31 0.34
C GLU A 35 21.62 -0.30 -1.14
N LYS A 36 22.58 -0.31 -2.08
CA LYS A 36 22.33 -0.37 -3.53
C LYS A 36 21.72 -1.70 -4.00
N SER A 37 21.83 -2.76 -3.22
CA SER A 37 21.28 -4.09 -3.53
C SER A 37 20.00 -4.40 -2.75
N GLN A 38 19.46 -3.42 -2.01
CA GLN A 38 18.14 -3.55 -1.40
C GLN A 38 17.10 -3.53 -2.53
N VAL A 39 16.66 -4.73 -2.90
CA VAL A 39 15.55 -4.93 -3.84
C VAL A 39 14.34 -4.17 -3.31
N ASN A 40 13.68 -3.43 -4.21
CA ASN A 40 12.43 -2.74 -3.90
C ASN A 40 11.50 -3.70 -3.19
N VAL A 41 11.05 -3.33 -1.99
CA VAL A 41 10.18 -4.21 -1.20
C VAL A 41 8.82 -4.21 -1.86
N LEU A 42 8.55 -5.27 -2.62
CA LEU A 42 7.26 -5.47 -3.29
C LEU A 42 6.16 -5.88 -2.29
N GLN A 43 6.47 -6.08 -1.02
CA GLN A 43 5.48 -6.38 0.00
C GLN A 43 5.05 -5.10 0.71
N ALA A 44 3.75 -4.86 0.78
CA ALA A 44 3.19 -3.73 1.50
C ALA A 44 1.98 -4.13 2.32
N THR A 45 1.66 -3.32 3.31
CA THR A 45 0.47 -3.49 4.16
C THR A 45 -0.53 -2.39 3.83
N VAL A 46 -1.79 -2.75 3.62
CA VAL A 46 -2.86 -1.80 3.33
C VAL A 46 -3.18 -0.99 4.57
N VAL A 47 -3.16 0.35 4.47
CA VAL A 47 -3.45 1.26 5.58
C VAL A 47 -4.78 2.00 5.42
N ALA A 48 -5.22 2.22 4.18
CA ALA A 48 -6.54 2.76 3.86
C ALA A 48 -7.06 2.20 2.54
N VAL A 49 -8.38 2.09 2.43
CA VAL A 49 -9.06 1.60 1.23
C VAL A 49 -10.18 2.56 0.89
N GLY A 50 -10.26 2.95 -0.39
CA GLY A 50 -11.37 3.71 -0.94
C GLY A 50 -12.65 2.88 -0.92
N LEU A 51 -13.78 3.55 -0.74
CA LEU A 51 -15.03 2.83 -0.43
C LEU A 51 -15.51 1.97 -1.59
N ASP A 52 -15.54 2.53 -2.80
CA ASP A 52 -16.43 2.03 -3.83
C ASP A 52 -15.92 2.40 -5.22
N PHE A 53 -15.78 1.40 -6.09
CA PHE A 53 -15.70 1.61 -7.53
C PHE A 53 -17.12 1.59 -8.09
N GLN A 54 -17.59 2.72 -8.61
CA GLN A 54 -18.83 2.75 -9.37
C GLN A 54 -18.58 2.22 -10.79
N GLY A 55 -19.03 0.99 -11.04
CA GLY A 55 -19.00 0.42 -12.37
C GLY A 55 -19.91 1.18 -13.34
N LYS A 56 -19.70 0.99 -14.64
CA LYS A 56 -20.48 1.67 -15.71
C LYS A 56 -22.01 1.41 -15.65
N GLY A 57 -22.46 0.43 -14.88
CA GLY A 57 -23.86 0.05 -14.71
C GLY A 57 -24.54 0.58 -13.43
N GLY A 58 -23.85 1.38 -12.61
CA GLY A 58 -24.39 1.86 -11.32
C GLY A 58 -24.28 0.84 -10.18
N GLU A 59 -23.72 -0.34 -10.44
CA GLU A 59 -23.37 -1.32 -9.42
C GLU A 59 -22.08 -0.90 -8.71
N ILE A 60 -22.14 -0.87 -7.38
CA ILE A 60 -20.99 -0.65 -6.51
C ILE A 60 -20.24 -1.97 -6.39
N LEU A 61 -19.04 -2.03 -6.94
CA LEU A 61 -18.14 -3.17 -6.77
C LEU A 61 -17.34 -2.99 -5.47
N PRO A 62 -17.50 -3.88 -4.48
CA PRO A 62 -16.75 -3.78 -3.24
C PRO A 62 -15.27 -4.10 -3.50
N VAL A 63 -14.39 -3.34 -2.86
CA VAL A 63 -12.95 -3.61 -2.89
C VAL A 63 -12.66 -4.85 -2.06
N SER A 64 -12.03 -5.87 -2.65
CA SER A 64 -11.69 -7.15 -1.97
C SER A 64 -10.54 -7.05 -0.95
N MET A 65 -10.10 -5.84 -0.61
CA MET A 65 -8.96 -5.60 0.27
C MET A 65 -9.44 -4.92 1.55
N GLU A 66 -8.95 -5.41 2.68
CA GLU A 66 -9.20 -4.83 4.00
C GLU A 66 -7.92 -4.16 4.54
N VAL A 67 -8.09 -3.22 5.46
CA VAL A 67 -6.96 -2.58 6.13
C VAL A 67 -6.24 -3.61 7.01
N GLY A 68 -4.91 -3.64 6.91
CA GLY A 68 -4.05 -4.64 7.55
C GLY A 68 -3.65 -5.81 6.64
N ASN A 69 -4.27 -5.96 5.46
CA ASN A 69 -3.87 -7.01 4.54
C ASN A 69 -2.47 -6.77 3.96
N LYS A 70 -1.69 -7.84 3.87
CA LYS A 70 -0.39 -7.84 3.18
C LYS A 70 -0.61 -8.15 1.71
N ILE A 71 -0.17 -7.25 0.85
CA ILE A 71 -0.31 -7.37 -0.60
C ILE A 71 1.06 -7.30 -1.29
N LEU A 72 1.09 -7.85 -2.51
CA LEU A 72 2.20 -7.70 -3.42
C LEU A 72 1.95 -6.47 -4.30
N LEU A 73 2.89 -5.54 -4.29
CA LEU A 73 2.94 -4.38 -5.17
C LEU A 73 3.63 -4.75 -6.48
N SER A 74 3.14 -4.18 -7.56
CA SER A 74 3.84 -4.16 -8.84
C SER A 74 5.14 -3.36 -8.73
N GLU A 75 6.16 -3.74 -9.50
CA GLU A 75 7.44 -3.01 -9.54
C GLU A 75 7.29 -1.57 -10.03
N TYR A 76 6.26 -1.31 -10.84
CA TYR A 76 5.96 -0.03 -11.43
C TYR A 76 4.51 0.36 -11.15
N GLY A 77 4.29 1.64 -10.85
CA GLY A 77 2.98 2.19 -10.53
C GLY A 77 2.85 2.66 -9.08
N GLY A 78 1.75 3.35 -8.79
CA GLY A 78 1.50 4.01 -7.51
C GLY A 78 2.10 5.41 -7.43
N THR A 79 1.43 6.29 -6.69
CA THR A 79 1.87 7.66 -6.45
C THR A 79 2.43 7.73 -5.04
N LYS A 80 3.70 8.13 -4.89
CA LYS A 80 4.28 8.34 -3.57
C LYS A 80 3.60 9.54 -2.91
N VAL A 81 2.97 9.31 -1.77
CA VAL A 81 2.38 10.36 -0.92
C VAL A 81 3.15 10.39 0.39
N VAL A 82 3.51 11.60 0.86
CA VAL A 82 4.13 11.78 2.17
C VAL A 82 3.05 12.26 3.13
N LEU A 83 2.76 11.47 4.15
CA LEU A 83 1.84 11.82 5.24
C LEU A 83 2.61 11.76 6.56
N GLU A 84 2.60 12.86 7.32
CA GLU A 84 3.24 12.96 8.64
C GLU A 84 4.63 12.30 8.68
N ASP A 85 5.49 12.72 7.75
CA ASP A 85 6.88 12.25 7.61
C ASP A 85 7.06 10.78 7.22
N ARG A 86 5.97 10.06 6.90
CA ARG A 86 6.01 8.70 6.35
C ARG A 86 5.70 8.70 4.87
N SER A 87 6.53 7.98 4.10
CA SER A 87 6.26 7.73 2.69
C SER A 87 5.34 6.52 2.54
N ILE A 88 4.10 6.78 2.15
CA ILE A 88 3.14 5.77 1.71
C ILE A 88 2.98 5.82 0.19
N CYS A 89 2.40 4.77 -0.38
CA CYS A 89 2.14 4.66 -1.81
C CYS A 89 0.68 4.32 -2.07
#